data_AF-A0A934RED3-F1
#
_entry.id   AF-A0A934RED3-F1
#
_cell.length_a   1.000
_cell.length_b   1.000
_cell.length_c   1.000
_cell.angle_alpha   90.00
_cell.angle_beta   90.00
_cell.angle_gamma   90.00
#
_symmetry.space_group_name_H-M   'P 1'
#
loop_
_entity.id
_entity.type
_entity.pdbx_description
1 polymer ?
#
loop_
_entity_poly.entity_id
_entity_poly.type
_entity_poly.pdbx_seq_one_letter_code
_entity_poly.pdbx_strand_id
1 'polypeptide(L)'
;MSDKHTRGVIIKKGEPVDRALKRLKTKLDTEGILEEMRRRRAFESPTQRRLRKQRTAPKRHKVRWRYLSSSQDAKAEESSAAANNTPS
;
A
#
# COMPACT_ATOMS: atom_id res chain seq x y z
N MET A 1 -18.91 9.69 19.13
CA MET A 1 -17.70 9.09 18.52
C MET A 1 -18.06 8.54 17.16
N SER A 2 -17.38 8.96 16.09
CA SER A 2 -17.60 8.40 14.76
C SER A 2 -17.17 6.91 14.73
N ASP A 3 -17.90 6.08 13.98
CA ASP A 3 -17.65 4.65 13.65
C ASP A 3 -16.30 4.38 12.93
N LYS A 4 -15.24 5.12 13.24
CA LYS A 4 -13.90 4.97 12.67
C LYS A 4 -13.15 3.74 13.23
N HIS A 5 -13.69 3.09 14.27
CA HIS A 5 -13.06 1.96 14.96
C HIS A 5 -13.83 0.64 14.86
N THR A 6 -15.04 0.65 14.32
CA THR A 6 -15.82 -0.56 14.02
C THR A 6 -15.26 -1.22 12.76
N ARG A 7 -14.23 -2.06 12.95
CA ARG A 7 -13.55 -2.83 11.89
C ARG A 7 -14.36 -4.03 11.38
N GLY A 8 -15.68 -3.90 11.43
CA GLY A 8 -16.64 -4.89 10.97
C GLY A 8 -17.07 -4.65 9.52
N VAL A 9 -17.73 -5.65 8.95
CA VAL A 9 -18.44 -5.52 7.67
C VAL A 9 -19.91 -5.74 7.94
N ILE A 10 -20.74 -4.78 7.55
CA ILE A 10 -22.19 -4.94 7.58
C ILE A 10 -22.58 -5.85 6.41
N ILE A 11 -23.23 -6.96 6.73
CA ILE A 11 -23.69 -7.96 5.75
C ILE A 11 -25.07 -7.54 5.25
N LYS A 12 -25.27 -7.51 3.93
CA LYS A 12 -26.59 -7.26 3.34
C LYS A 12 -27.39 -8.57 3.27
N LYS A 13 -28.72 -8.50 3.43
CA LYS A 13 -29.61 -9.66 3.25
C LYS A 13 -29.43 -10.21 1.83
N GLY A 14 -29.11 -11.51 1.71
CA GLY A 14 -28.86 -12.19 0.44
C GLY A 14 -27.39 -12.22 -0.02
N GLU A 15 -26.45 -11.68 0.76
CA GLU A 15 -25.03 -11.81 0.44
C GLU A 15 -24.47 -13.19 0.87
N PRO A 16 -23.71 -13.89 0.00
CA PRO A 16 -23.00 -15.09 0.42
C PRO A 16 -21.94 -14.77 1.47
N VAL A 17 -21.88 -15.57 2.53
CA VAL A 17 -20.99 -15.38 3.69
C VAL A 17 -19.52 -15.21 3.27
N ASP A 18 -19.07 -15.96 2.27
CA ASP A 18 -17.69 -15.88 1.76
C ASP A 18 -17.31 -14.50 1.23
N ARG A 19 -18.27 -13.77 0.66
CA ARG A 19 -18.04 -12.42 0.15
C ARG A 19 -17.87 -11.43 1.30
N ALA A 20 -18.63 -11.59 2.38
CA ALA A 20 -18.49 -10.78 3.59
C ALA A 20 -17.13 -11.02 4.25
N LEU A 21 -16.70 -12.28 4.36
CA LEU A 21 -15.40 -12.66 4.89
C LEU A 21 -14.24 -12.09 4.05
N LYS A 22 -14.34 -12.16 2.72
CA LYS A 22 -13.34 -11.55 1.83
C LYS A 22 -13.23 -10.05 2.05
N ARG A 23 -14.35 -9.32 2.15
CA ARG A 23 -14.32 -7.87 2.42
C ARG A 23 -13.70 -7.56 3.78
N LEU A 24 -14.03 -8.34 4.80
CA LEU A 24 -13.47 -8.14 6.13
C LEU A 24 -11.95 -8.31 6.10
N LYS A 25 -11.47 -9.38 5.47
CA LYS A 25 -10.04 -9.62 5.25
C LYS A 25 -9.38 -8.46 4.50
N THR A 26 -9.95 -8.01 3.38
CA THR A 26 -9.40 -6.89 2.60
C THR A 26 -9.35 -5.60 3.42
N LYS A 27 -10.36 -5.28 4.24
CA LYS A 27 -10.32 -4.11 5.13
C LYS A 27 -9.16 -4.22 6.13
N LEU A 28 -9.01 -5.36 6.79
CA LEU A 28 -7.93 -5.61 7.76
C LEU A 28 -6.53 -5.57 7.11
N ASP A 29 -6.40 -6.08 5.88
CA ASP A 29 -5.18 -6.03 5.08
C ASP A 29 -4.85 -4.58 4.67
N THR A 30 -5.86 -3.80 4.27
CA THR A 30 -5.72 -2.40 3.84
C THR A 30 -5.26 -1.51 5.00
N GLU A 31 -5.85 -1.70 6.17
CA GLU A 31 -5.44 -1.01 7.40
C GLU A 31 -4.08 -1.48 7.93
N GLY A 32 -3.55 -2.61 7.41
CA GLY A 32 -2.23 -3.13 7.77
C GLY A 32 -2.15 -3.80 9.14
N ILE A 33 -3.30 -4.13 9.74
CA ILE A 33 -3.38 -4.66 11.12
C ILE A 33 -2.75 -6.05 11.20
N LEU A 34 -3.02 -6.91 10.22
CA LEU A 34 -2.45 -8.26 10.19
C LEU A 34 -0.93 -8.24 10.04
N GLU A 35 -0.41 -7.30 9.25
CA GLU A 35 1.02 -7.06 9.10
C GLU A 35 1.64 -6.50 10.40
N GLU A 36 0.92 -5.61 11.07
CA GLU A 36 1.37 -5.06 12.35
C GLU A 36 1.38 -6.11 13.48
N MET A 37 0.36 -6.96 13.58
CA MET A 37 0.32 -8.07 14.52
C MET A 37 1.49 -9.03 14.27
N ARG A 38 1.74 -9.38 13.00
CA ARG A 38 2.87 -10.24 12.63
C ARG A 38 4.21 -9.62 13.03
N ARG A 39 4.36 -8.31 12.83
CA ARG A 39 5.55 -7.54 13.20
C ARG A 39 5.76 -7.47 14.72
N ARG A 40 4.69 -7.31 15.50
CA ARG A 40 4.73 -7.15 16.96
C ARG A 40 4.89 -8.47 17.72
N ARG A 41 4.79 -9.62 17.04
CA ARG A 41 4.94 -10.95 17.66
C ARG A 41 6.31 -11.17 18.31
N ALA A 42 7.36 -10.54 17.79
CA ALA A 42 8.70 -10.62 18.34
C ALA A 42 9.33 -9.21 18.42
N PHE A 43 10.32 -9.06 19.29
CA PHE A 43 11.09 -7.82 19.37
C PHE A 43 11.90 -7.61 18.09
N GLU A 44 11.74 -6.43 17.47
CA GLU A 44 12.51 -5.97 16.31
C GLU A 44 13.50 -4.91 16.80
N SER A 45 14.79 -5.12 16.58
CA SER A 45 15.79 -4.14 16.98
C SER A 45 15.65 -2.82 16.17
N PRO A 46 16.12 -1.67 16.69
CA PRO A 46 16.01 -0.39 15.98
C PRO A 46 16.62 -0.43 14.56
N THR A 47 17.74 -1.14 14.42
CA THR A 47 18.42 -1.37 13.14
C THR A 47 17.58 -2.21 12.18
N GLN A 48 16.98 -3.29 12.66
CA GLN A 48 16.08 -4.13 11.86
C GLN A 48 14.85 -3.33 11.40
N ARG A 49 14.29 -2.49 12.28
CA ARG A 49 13.18 -1.59 11.94
C ARG A 49 13.53 -0.61 10.82
N ARG A 50 14.74 -0.05 10.84
CA ARG A 50 15.24 0.85 9.79
C ARG A 50 15.40 0.11 8.45
N LEU A 51 16.06 -1.04 8.47
CA LEU A 51 16.29 -1.85 7.27
C LEU A 51 14.97 -2.32 6.63
N ARG A 52 13.99 -2.71 7.45
CA ARG A 52 12.66 -3.11 6.95
C ARG A 52 11.93 -1.94 6.29
N LYS A 53 11.96 -0.74 6.88
CA LYS A 53 11.36 0.46 6.28
C LYS A 53 11.97 0.75 4.91
N GLN A 54 13.30 0.70 4.80
CA GLN A 54 14.01 0.88 3.54
C GLN A 54 13.64 -0.18 2.49
N ARG A 55 13.47 -1.46 2.90
CA ARG A 55 13.07 -2.54 2.00
C ARG A 55 11.62 -2.48 1.55
N THR A 56 10.71 -1.95 2.37
CA THR A 56 9.27 -1.94 2.11
C THR A 56 8.80 -0.70 1.34
N ALA A 57 9.46 0.45 1.53
CA ALA A 57 9.16 1.69 0.82
C ALA A 57 9.19 1.57 -0.73
N PRO A 58 10.24 1.05 -1.38
CA PRO A 58 10.31 0.96 -2.84
C PRO A 58 9.27 -0.04 -3.38
N LYS A 59 8.99 -1.11 -2.65
CA LYS A 59 7.97 -2.11 -3.03
C LYS A 59 6.57 -1.49 -3.04
N ARG A 60 6.22 -0.69 -2.04
CA ARG A 60 4.94 0.04 -1.99
C ARG A 60 4.84 1.08 -3.11
N HIS A 61 5.92 1.83 -3.35
CA HIS A 61 5.98 2.82 -4.42
C HIS A 61 5.76 2.17 -5.81
N LYS A 62 6.44 1.05 -6.08
CA LYS A 62 6.31 0.30 -7.34
C LYS A 62 4.92 -0.34 -7.55
N VAL A 63 4.18 -0.66 -6.49
CA VAL A 63 2.79 -1.12 -6.61
C VAL A 63 1.87 0.04 -6.95
N ARG A 64 2.05 1.19 -6.31
CA ARG A 64 1.21 2.39 -6.48
C ARG A 64 1.27 2.96 -7.90
N TRP A 65 2.44 2.89 -8.55
CA TRP A 65 2.68 3.46 -9.87
C TRP A 65 2.78 2.42 -10.99
N ARG A 66 2.33 1.18 -10.75
CA ARG A 66 2.45 0.08 -11.71
C ARG A 66 1.67 0.29 -13.02
N TYR A 67 0.74 1.23 -13.03
CA TYR A 67 -0.13 1.57 -14.16
C TYR A 67 0.01 3.05 -14.55
N LEU A 68 1.24 3.57 -14.62
CA LEU A 68 1.47 4.69 -15.54
C LEU A 68 1.44 4.10 -16.96
N SER A 69 0.59 4.66 -17.81
CA SER A 69 0.50 4.29 -19.22
C SER A 69 1.88 4.44 -19.87
N SER A 70 2.28 3.58 -20.83
CA SER A 70 3.52 3.77 -21.59
C SER A 70 3.63 5.17 -22.22
N SER A 71 2.50 5.85 -22.45
CA SER A 71 2.44 7.25 -22.90
C SER A 71 2.79 8.29 -21.81
N GLN A 72 2.59 7.97 -20.53
CA GLN A 72 2.99 8.79 -19.39
C GLN A 72 4.45 8.56 -19.00
N ASP A 73 4.95 7.32 -19.12
CA ASP A 73 6.37 7.01 -18.96
C ASP A 73 7.22 7.72 -20.02
N ALA A 74 6.78 7.72 -21.29
CA ALA A 74 7.45 8.45 -22.37
C ALA A 74 7.50 9.98 -22.15
N LYS A 75 6.40 10.57 -21.65
CA LYS A 75 6.36 12.01 -21.31
C LYS A 75 7.19 12.36 -20.07
N ALA A 76 7.29 11.45 -19.10
CA ALA A 76 8.12 11.64 -17.92
C ALA A 76 9.62 11.60 -18.31
N GLU A 77 10.01 10.65 -19.13
CA GLU A 77 11.38 10.54 -19.70
C GLU A 77 11.73 11.79 -20.53
N GLU A 78 10.86 12.24 -21.45
CA GLU A 78 11.05 13.49 -22.22
C GLU A 78 11.22 14.73 -21.32
N SER A 79 10.40 14.86 -20.28
CA SER A 79 10.50 15.99 -19.34
C SER A 79 11.79 15.97 -18.50
N SER A 80 12.30 14.78 -18.17
CA SER A 80 13.59 14.62 -17.49
C SER A 80 14.80 14.81 -18.42
N ALA A 81 14.67 14.46 -19.70
CA ALA A 81 15.69 14.66 -20.72
C ALA A 81 15.83 16.14 -21.11
N ALA A 82 14.71 16.89 -21.16
CA ALA A 82 14.71 18.33 -21.42
C ALA A 82 15.37 19.14 -20.28
N ALA A 83 15.23 18.70 -19.02
CA ALA A 83 15.84 19.35 -17.87
C ALA A 83 17.39 19.25 -17.85
N ASN A 84 17.96 18.23 -18.49
CA ASN A 84 19.41 17.98 -18.50
C ASN A 84 20.15 18.59 -19.70
N ASN A 85 19.44 19.27 -20.62
CA ASN A 85 20.00 19.81 -21.86
C ASN A 85 19.76 21.33 -22.01
N THR A 86 19.86 22.08 -20.91
CA THR A 86 19.86 23.55 -20.96
C THR A 86 21.32 24.03 -21.04
N PRO A 87 21.81 24.54 -22.19
CA PRO A 87 23.15 25.11 -22.25
C PRO A 87 23.16 26.46 -21.50
N SER A 88 24.25 26.68 -20.76
CA SER A 88 24.53 27.96 -20.07
C SER A 88 24.88 29.08 -21.03
#